data_AF-A0A2G4ISG3-F1
#
_entry.id   AF-A0A2G4ISG3-F1
#
_cell.length_a   1.000
_cell.length_b   1.000
_cell.length_c   1.000
_cell.angle_alpha   90.00
_cell.angle_beta   90.00
_cell.angle_gamma   90.00
#
_symmetry.space_group_name_H-M   'P 1'
#
loop_
_entity.id
_entity.type
_entity.pdbx_description
1 polymer ?
#
loop_
_entity_poly.entity_id
_entity_poly.type
_entity_poly.pdbx_seq_one_letter_code
_entity_poly.pdbx_strand_id
1 'polypeptide(L)'
;MQGKVEITGTNDKGEGVAYTMVKGGAMFGELTLMQPDAKRTLTATTKSGCEVMTISRDKVVLWHVPRDALHRSARRRRAWPDAGLWVG
;
A
#
# COMPACT_ATOMS: atom_id res chain seq x y z
N MET A 1 -16.03 -1.90 3.95
CA MET A 1 -15.44 -3.24 4.18
C MET A 1 -15.38 -3.50 5.68
N GLN A 2 -15.75 -4.71 6.08
CA GLN A 2 -15.87 -5.14 7.48
C GLN A 2 -15.12 -6.47 7.71
N GLY A 3 -14.74 -6.72 8.97
CA GLY A 3 -14.05 -7.95 9.37
C GLY A 3 -12.59 -7.75 9.81
N LYS A 4 -11.93 -8.88 10.09
CA LYS A 4 -10.55 -9.00 10.56
C LYS A 4 -9.83 -10.08 9.76
N VAL A 5 -8.68 -9.73 9.19
CA VAL A 5 -7.85 -10.63 8.40
C VAL A 5 -6.45 -10.66 9.01
N GLU A 6 -5.96 -11.85 9.35
CA GLU A 6 -4.59 -12.04 9.80
C GLU A 6 -3.69 -12.34 8.60
N ILE A 7 -2.57 -11.63 8.51
CA ILE A 7 -1.55 -11.87 7.49
C ILE A 7 -0.42 -12.68 8.13
N THR A 8 -0.18 -13.87 7.61
CA THR A 8 0.86 -14.78 8.06
C THR A 8 1.82 -15.10 6.92
N GLY A 9 3.03 -15.53 7.25
CA GLY A 9 3.99 -16.03 6.29
C GLY A 9 5.00 -16.93 6.95
N THR A 10 6.01 -17.35 6.20
CA THR A 10 7.07 -18.20 6.70
C THR A 10 8.35 -17.36 6.83
N ASN A 11 9.05 -17.47 7.96
CA ASN A 11 10.36 -16.82 8.14
C ASN A 11 11.49 -17.67 7.52
N ASP A 12 12.73 -17.19 7.61
CA ASP A 12 13.91 -17.88 7.05
C ASP A 12 14.20 -19.24 7.71
N LYS A 13 13.59 -19.52 8.87
CA LYS A 13 13.69 -20.80 9.58
C LYS A 13 12.60 -21.81 9.21
N GLY A 14 11.69 -21.44 8.31
CA GLY A 14 10.55 -22.29 7.95
C GLY A 14 9.37 -22.21 8.92
N GLU A 15 9.39 -21.29 9.89
CA GLU A 15 8.34 -21.16 10.90
C GLU A 15 7.25 -20.20 10.45
N GLY A 16 5.99 -20.52 10.78
CA GLY A 16 4.84 -19.64 10.52
C GLY A 16 4.82 -18.45 11.47
N VAL A 17 4.84 -17.23 10.93
CA VAL A 17 4.84 -15.97 11.68
C VAL A 17 3.64 -15.12 11.28
N ALA A 18 2.95 -14.55 12.27
CA ALA A 18 1.93 -13.53 12.06
C ALA A 18 2.61 -12.16 11.91
N TYR A 19 2.39 -11.50 10.77
CA TYR A 19 2.97 -10.20 10.47
C TYR A 19 2.07 -9.06 10.94
N THR A 20 0.76 -9.17 10.69
CA THR A 20 -0.19 -8.11 11.04
C THR A 20 -1.64 -8.58 11.05
N MET A 21 -2.50 -7.77 11.64
CA MET A 21 -3.96 -7.91 11.61
C MET A 21 -4.57 -6.73 10.85
N VAL A 22 -5.16 -7.01 9.71
CA VAL A 22 -5.85 -6.03 8.86
C VAL A 22 -7.31 -5.90 9.32
N LYS A 23 -7.77 -4.66 9.45
CA LYS A 23 -9.15 -4.31 9.81
C LYS A 23 -9.82 -3.56 8.67
N GLY A 24 -11.13 -3.35 8.78
CA GLY A 24 -11.92 -2.62 7.78
C GLY A 24 -11.30 -1.27 7.40
N GLY A 25 -11.22 -0.99 6.10
CA GLY A 25 -10.64 0.23 5.53
C GLY A 25 -9.17 0.12 5.11
N ALA A 26 -8.45 -0.91 5.57
CA ALA A 26 -7.09 -1.19 5.10
C ALA A 26 -7.09 -2.07 3.84
N MET A 27 -5.97 -2.06 3.12
CA MET A 27 -5.74 -2.82 1.89
C MET A 27 -4.53 -3.75 2.02
N PHE A 28 -4.48 -4.80 1.19
CA PHE A 28 -3.35 -5.71 1.06
C PHE A 28 -3.28 -6.27 -0.38
N GLY A 29 -2.10 -6.71 -0.83
CA GLY A 29 -1.92 -7.34 -2.13
C GLY A 29 -1.68 -6.37 -3.29
N GLU A 30 -1.36 -5.11 -3.00
CA GLU A 30 -1.09 -4.04 -3.97
C GLU A 30 0.12 -4.33 -4.88
N LEU A 31 1.08 -5.12 -4.40
CA LEU A 31 2.21 -5.60 -5.21
C LEU A 31 1.72 -6.39 -6.44
N THR A 32 0.64 -7.15 -6.30
CA THR A 32 -0.02 -7.90 -7.38
C THR A 32 -0.80 -6.99 -8.34
N LEU A 33 -0.86 -5.68 -8.11
CA LEU A 33 -1.31 -4.71 -9.11
C LEU A 33 -0.11 -4.10 -9.84
N MET A 34 0.98 -3.80 -9.12
CA MET A 34 2.14 -3.07 -9.67
C MET A 34 3.15 -3.93 -10.45
N GLN A 35 3.39 -5.19 -10.05
CA GLN A 35 4.44 -6.05 -10.61
C GLN A 35 3.88 -7.29 -11.32
N PRO A 36 3.88 -7.37 -12.67
CA PRO A 36 3.25 -8.43 -13.47
C PRO A 36 3.48 -9.85 -12.96
N ASP A 37 4.68 -10.11 -12.43
CA ASP A 37 5.23 -11.38 -11.98
C ASP A 37 5.26 -11.55 -10.44
N ALA A 38 4.70 -10.60 -9.68
CA ALA A 38 4.66 -10.69 -8.22
C ALA A 38 3.93 -11.96 -7.76
N LYS A 39 4.66 -12.82 -7.05
CA LYS A 39 4.11 -13.98 -6.35
C LYS A 39 3.55 -13.55 -4.98
N ARG A 40 2.55 -14.29 -4.49
CA ARG A 40 2.08 -14.12 -3.11
C ARG A 40 3.19 -14.51 -2.14
N THR A 41 3.61 -13.57 -1.30
CA THR A 41 4.64 -13.77 -0.28
C THR A 41 4.05 -14.17 1.07
N LEU A 42 2.80 -13.76 1.33
CA LEU A 42 2.10 -13.97 2.60
C LEU A 42 0.70 -14.55 2.34
N THR A 43 0.15 -15.19 3.37
CA THR A 43 -1.20 -15.76 3.41
C THR A 43 -2.12 -14.85 4.21
N ALA A 44 -3.27 -14.51 3.63
CA ALA A 44 -4.32 -13.75 4.30
C ALA A 44 -5.43 -14.69 4.77
N THR A 45 -5.66 -14.76 6.09
CA THR A 45 -6.66 -15.65 6.70
C THR A 45 -7.75 -14.84 7.39
N THR A 46 -9.00 -15.05 7.02
CA THR A 46 -10.14 -14.41 7.69
C THR A 46 -10.31 -14.94 9.11
N LYS A 47 -10.42 -14.05 10.10
CA LYS A 47 -10.65 -14.40 11.51
C LYS A 47 -12.07 -14.10 11.99
N SER A 48 -12.92 -13.59 11.10
CA SER A 48 -14.33 -13.25 11.33
C SER A 48 -15.06 -13.22 9.98
N GLY A 49 -16.38 -13.00 9.98
CA GLY A 49 -17.11 -12.68 8.75
C GLY A 49 -16.52 -11.43 8.09
N CYS A 50 -15.91 -11.62 6.91
CA CYS A 50 -15.23 -10.55 6.19
C CYS A 50 -15.94 -10.27 4.87
N GLU A 51 -16.05 -8.98 4.55
CA GLU A 51 -16.51 -8.51 3.25
C GLU A 51 -15.43 -7.62 2.65
N VAL A 52 -14.88 -8.05 1.52
CA VAL A 52 -13.75 -7.43 0.84
C VAL A 52 -14.17 -7.01 -0.56
N MET A 53 -13.67 -5.85 -1.01
CA MET A 53 -13.70 -5.54 -2.44
C MET A 53 -12.38 -6.00 -3.04
N THR A 54 -12.46 -6.57 -4.23
CA THR A 54 -11.30 -7.06 -4.97
C THR A 54 -11.16 -6.30 -6.27
N ILE A 55 -9.91 -6.12 -6.70
CA ILE A 55 -9.58 -5.57 -8.01
C ILE A 55 -8.53 -6.46 -8.64
N SER A 56 -8.78 -6.87 -9.87
CA SER A 56 -7.83 -7.67 -10.65
C SER A 56 -6.99 -6.75 -11.52
N ARG A 57 -5.72 -7.11 -11.73
CA ARG A 57 -4.77 -6.30 -12.51
C ARG A 57 -5.29 -5.99 -13.93
N ASP A 58 -5.94 -6.94 -14.58
CA ASP A 58 -6.53 -6.77 -15.92
C ASP A 58 -7.64 -5.71 -15.97
N LYS A 59 -8.21 -5.36 -14.81
CA LYS A 59 -9.23 -4.31 -14.67
C LYS A 59 -8.65 -2.96 -14.28
N VAL A 60 -7.38 -2.90 -13.86
CA VAL A 60 -6.70 -1.64 -13.57
C VAL A 60 -6.21 -1.04 -14.87
N VAL A 61 -7.00 -0.14 -15.44
CA VAL A 61 -6.51 0.78 -16.47
C VAL A 61 -5.85 1.94 -15.72
N LEU A 62 -4.52 1.99 -15.75
CA LEU A 62 -3.78 3.13 -15.23
C LEU A 62 -4.07 4.30 -16.19
N TRP A 63 -5.10 5.10 -15.86
CA TRP A 63 -5.39 6.32 -16.58
C TRP A 63 -4.11 7.15 -16.57
N HIS A 64 -3.60 7.45 -17.76
CA HIS A 64 -2.38 8.21 -17.96
C HIS A 64 -2.56 9.55 -17.23
N VAL A 65 -1.92 9.70 -16.07
CA VAL A 65 -1.90 10.97 -15.36
C VAL A 65 -1.07 11.90 -16.23
N PRO A 66 -1.63 13.00 -16.76
CA PRO A 66 -0.85 13.94 -17.56
C PRO A 66 0.37 14.38 -16.76
N ARG A 67 1.54 14.41 -17.40
CA ARG A 67 2.82 14.73 -16.75
C ARG A 67 2.76 16.06 -15.97
N ASP A 68 1.86 16.95 -16.38
CA ASP A 68 1.60 18.27 -15.77
C ASP A 68 0.80 18.24 -14.46
N ALA A 69 0.19 17.11 -14.09
CA ALA A 69 -0.56 16.98 -12.84
C ALA A 69 0.34 16.96 -11.60
N LEU A 70 1.66 16.74 -11.76
CA LEU A 70 2.63 16.79 -10.65
C LEU A 70 2.96 18.21 -10.17
N HIS A 71 2.66 19.26 -10.96
CA HIS A 71 3.10 20.62 -10.66
C HIS A 71 2.14 21.45 -9.80
N ARG A 72 0.94 20.95 -9.47
CA ARG A 72 -0.05 21.71 -8.69
C ARG A 72 0.11 21.63 -7.17
N SER A 73 1.06 20.83 -6.66
CA SER A 73 1.39 20.79 -5.22
C SER A 73 2.54 21.73 -4.83
N ALA A 74 3.24 22.33 -5.79
CA ALA A 74 4.38 23.22 -5.53
C ALA A 74 4.00 24.69 -5.26
N ARG A 75 2.70 25.04 -5.24
CA ARG A 75 2.21 26.40 -4.95
C ARG A 75 1.44 26.48 -3.63
N ARG A 76 2.08 26.06 -2.54
CA ARG A 76 1.90 26.71 -1.23
C ARG A 76 3.28 26.81 -0.55
N ARG A 77 4.16 27.64 -1.11
CA ARG A 77 5.16 28.36 -0.30
C ARG A 77 4.37 29.33 0.59
N ARG A 78 3.87 28.84 1.73
CA ARG A 78 3.55 29.68 2.87
C ARG A 78 4.83 29.79 3.67
N ALA A 79 5.26 31.02 3.91
CA ALA A 79 6.49 31.41 4.59
C ALA A 79 6.84 30.50 5.78
N TRP A 80 8.04 29.96 5.77
CA TRP A 80 8.77 29.57 6.99
C TRP A 80 9.79 30.68 7.24
N PRO A 81 9.77 31.34 8.41
CA PRO A 81 10.80 32.30 8.78
C PRO A 81 12.09 31.55 9.16
N ASP A 82 13.19 32.04 8.61
CA ASP A 82 14.58 31.93 9.06
C ASP A 82 15.09 30.55 9.53
N ALA A 83 15.79 29.87 8.62
CA ALA A 83 16.93 29.03 8.98
C ALA A 83 18.06 29.29 7.97
N GLY A 84 19.02 30.10 8.40
CA GLY A 84 20.14 30.57 7.61
C GLY A 84 21.01 29.45 7.06
N LEU A 85 21.36 29.62 5.78
CA LEU A 85 22.53 29.01 5.15
C LEU A 85 23.79 29.36 5.94
N TRP A 86 24.57 28.35 6.35
CA TRP A 86 26.02 28.47 6.40
C TRP A 86 26.63 27.21 5.78
N VAL A 87 27.31 27.44 4.65
CA VAL A 87 28.24 26.50 4.03
C VAL A 87 29.58 26.74 4.72
N GLY A 88 30.20 25.66 5.18
CA GLY A 88 31.61 25.55 5.55
C GLY A 88 32.16 24.27 4.95
#